data_AF-A0A0C2CA17-F1
#
_entry.id   AF-A0A0C2CA17-F1
#
_cell.length_a   1.000
_cell.length_b   1.000
_cell.length_c   1.000
_cell.angle_alpha   90.00
_cell.angle_beta   90.00
_cell.angle_gamma   90.00
#
_symmetry.space_group_name_H-M   'P 1'
#
loop_
_entity.id
_entity.type
_entity.pdbx_description
1 polymer ?
#
loop_
_entity_poly.entity_id
_entity_poly.type
_entity_poly.pdbx_seq_one_letter_code
_entity_poly.pdbx_strand_id
1 'polypeptide(L)'
;MHTKFLLFAEFVEHYRLQGVQYFYIYAKDLDEYTRKLIMHYVKSGVADVVFFREEHDRADIEWHLVGTQDCIHRSRQHSRYAIFADLDERILPMKSPSLREFISLVFRLHRSMSKKLRLLP
;
A
#
# COMPACT_ATOMS: atom_id res chain seq x y z
N MET A 1 -20.10 14.64 8.29
CA MET A 1 -18.70 14.79 7.86
C MET A 1 -17.93 13.56 8.32
N HIS A 2 -17.66 12.61 7.42
CA HIS A 2 -16.65 11.58 7.69
C HIS A 2 -15.26 12.22 7.52
N THR A 3 -14.45 12.20 8.57
CA THR A 3 -13.11 12.79 8.57
C THR A 3 -12.16 11.90 7.78
N LYS A 4 -12.10 12.11 6.45
CA LYS A 4 -11.21 11.38 5.51
C LYS A 4 -9.77 11.32 6.00
N PHE A 5 -9.28 12.37 6.66
CA PHE A 5 -7.94 12.39 7.25
C PHE A 5 -7.74 11.31 8.30
N LEU A 6 -8.76 10.98 9.11
CA LEU A 6 -8.64 10.02 10.19
C LEU A 6 -8.53 8.61 9.62
N LEU A 7 -9.40 8.29 8.64
CA LEU A 7 -9.32 7.04 7.88
C LEU A 7 -7.95 6.88 7.20
N PHE A 8 -7.43 7.97 6.64
CA PHE A 8 -6.10 7.97 6.03
C PHE A 8 -4.98 7.74 7.06
N ALA A 9 -5.04 8.40 8.23
CA ALA A 9 -4.08 8.19 9.30
C ALA A 9 -4.09 6.73 9.79
N GLU A 10 -5.28 6.20 10.04
CA GLU A 10 -5.48 4.81 10.45
C GLU A 10 -4.97 3.82 9.40
N PHE A 11 -5.18 4.12 8.10
CA PHE A 11 -4.67 3.29 7.00
C PHE A 11 -3.14 3.22 7.01
N VAL A 12 -2.48 4.39 7.03
CA VAL A 12 -1.01 4.46 7.00
C VAL A 12 -0.43 3.74 8.23
N GLU A 13 -0.91 4.08 9.43
CA GLU A 13 -0.35 3.53 10.66
C GLU A 13 -0.65 2.04 10.83
N HIS A 14 -1.83 1.56 10.41
CA HIS A 14 -2.15 0.13 10.36
C HIS A 14 -1.13 -0.64 9.52
N TYR A 15 -0.89 -0.20 8.27
CA TYR A 15 0.01 -0.92 7.38
C TYR A 15 1.47 -0.81 7.82
N ARG A 16 1.87 0.29 8.47
CA ARG A 16 3.19 0.39 9.12
C ARG A 16 3.35 -0.64 10.22
N LEU A 17 2.34 -0.85 11.07
CA LEU A 17 2.33 -1.93 12.08
C LEU A 17 2.40 -3.32 11.44
N GLN A 18 1.80 -3.50 10.25
CA GLN A 18 1.92 -4.74 9.47
C GLN A 18 3.27 -4.93 8.77
N GLY A 19 4.18 -3.96 8.89
CA GLY A 19 5.54 -4.02 8.35
C GLY A 19 5.71 -3.41 6.95
N VAL A 20 4.73 -2.63 6.48
CA VAL A 20 4.89 -1.82 5.26
C VAL A 20 5.85 -0.67 5.54
N GLN A 21 6.80 -0.47 4.62
CA GLN A 21 7.90 0.46 4.80
C GLN A 21 7.74 1.76 4.02
N TYR A 22 6.91 1.76 2.97
CA TYR A 22 6.77 2.89 2.07
C TYR A 22 5.40 2.90 1.40
N PHE A 23 4.87 4.10 1.14
CA PHE A 23 3.54 4.30 0.55
C PHE A 23 3.60 5.14 -0.72
N TYR A 24 2.89 4.71 -1.76
CA TYR A 24 2.58 5.55 -2.91
C TYR A 24 1.11 5.97 -2.82
N ILE A 25 0.88 7.27 -2.73
CA ILE A 25 -0.46 7.85 -2.53
C ILE A 25 -0.90 8.50 -3.84
N TYR A 26 -2.09 8.15 -4.32
CA TYR A 26 -2.72 8.78 -5.48
C TYR A 26 -3.93 9.56 -4.98
N ALA A 27 -3.88 10.88 -5.14
CA ALA A 27 -4.86 11.78 -4.56
C ALA A 27 -5.62 12.54 -5.64
N LYS A 28 -6.95 12.47 -5.56
CA LYS A 28 -7.89 13.36 -6.27
C LYS A 28 -8.78 14.04 -5.24
N ASP A 29 -9.04 15.34 -5.43
CA ASP A 29 -10.01 16.12 -4.64
C ASP A 29 -9.85 15.95 -3.11
N LEU A 30 -8.85 16.64 -2.54
CA LEU A 30 -8.56 16.60 -1.10
C LEU A 30 -9.00 17.89 -0.39
N ASP A 31 -9.54 17.73 0.82
CA ASP A 31 -9.64 18.84 1.76
C ASP A 31 -8.25 19.25 2.28
N GLU A 32 -8.16 20.49 2.76
CA GLU A 32 -6.90 21.10 3.21
C GLU A 32 -6.24 20.30 4.35
N TYR A 33 -7.03 19.73 5.25
CA TYR A 33 -6.51 19.02 6.41
C TYR A 33 -5.93 17.66 6.00
N THR A 34 -6.64 16.89 5.18
CA THR A 34 -6.13 15.62 4.62
C THR A 34 -4.85 15.88 3.80
N ARG A 35 -4.80 16.97 3.02
CA ARG A 35 -3.59 17.37 2.30
C ARG A 35 -2.41 17.64 3.25
N LYS A 36 -2.62 18.38 4.34
CA LYS A 36 -1.56 18.64 5.34
C LYS A 36 -1.02 17.34 5.95
N LEU A 37 -1.91 16.40 6.27
CA LEU A 37 -1.53 15.10 6.82
C LEU A 37 -0.72 14.25 5.81
N ILE A 38 -1.15 14.18 4.55
CA ILE A 38 -0.38 13.50 3.49
C ILE A 38 1.02 14.11 3.38
N MET A 39 1.10 15.45 3.33
CA MET A 39 2.39 16.13 3.23
C MET A 39 3.28 15.93 4.45
N HIS A 40 2.72 15.66 5.63
CA HIS A 40 3.50 15.27 6.81
C HIS A 40 4.24 13.94 6.57
N TYR A 41 3.54 12.91 6.06
CA TYR A 41 4.16 11.62 5.73
C TYR A 41 5.15 11.70 4.58
N VAL A 42 4.90 12.58 3.61
CA VAL A 42 5.86 12.85 2.52
C VAL A 42 7.14 13.46 3.07
N LYS A 43 7.03 14.50 3.91
CA LYS A 43 8.19 15.17 4.51
C LYS A 43 9.01 14.26 5.42
N SER A 44 8.39 13.28 6.07
CA SER A 44 9.09 12.29 6.90
C SER A 44 9.70 11.13 6.11
N GLY A 45 9.52 11.10 4.79
CA GLY A 45 10.03 10.05 3.90
C GLY A 45 9.25 8.73 3.98
N VAL A 46 8.06 8.74 4.60
CA VAL A 46 7.18 7.55 4.71
C VAL A 46 6.42 7.30 3.41
N ALA A 47 6.15 8.35 2.63
CA ALA A 47 5.33 8.25 1.44
C ALA A 47 5.79 9.18 0.31
N ASP A 48 5.40 8.84 -0.91
CA ASP A 48 5.31 9.77 -2.04
C ASP A 48 3.84 9.99 -2.40
N VAL A 49 3.52 11.17 -2.94
CA VAL A 49 2.17 11.51 -3.40
C VAL A 49 2.17 11.96 -4.86
N VAL A 50 1.20 11.46 -5.62
CA VAL A 50 0.84 11.95 -6.95
C VAL A 50 -0.54 12.61 -6.83
N PHE A 51 -0.61 13.90 -7.13
CA PHE A 51 -1.88 14.62 -7.24
C PHE A 51 -2.37 14.54 -8.66
N PHE A 52 -3.58 14.01 -8.85
CA PHE A 52 -4.27 14.12 -10.12
C PHE A 52 -4.71 15.56 -10.37
N ARG A 53 -4.91 15.88 -11.65
CA ARG A 53 -5.43 17.18 -12.08
C ARG A 53 -6.85 17.39 -11.55
N GLU A 54 -7.23 18.65 -11.40
CA GLU A 54 -8.50 19.03 -10.76
C GLU A 54 -9.71 18.83 -11.69
N GLU A 55 -9.49 18.78 -13.01
CA GLU A 55 -10.55 18.63 -14.00
C GLU A 55 -11.28 17.28 -13.87
N HIS A 56 -12.61 17.34 -13.78
CA HIS A 56 -13.50 16.18 -13.80
C HIS A 56 -13.86 15.78 -15.24
N ASP A 57 -12.85 15.65 -16.09
CA ASP A 57 -13.03 15.36 -17.52
C ASP A 57 -13.04 13.86 -17.86
N ARG A 58 -12.97 13.01 -16.82
CA ARG A 58 -12.91 11.55 -16.90
C ARG A 58 -13.71 10.92 -15.77
N ALA A 59 -14.22 9.70 -15.99
CA ALA A 59 -14.90 8.95 -14.96
C ALA A 59 -13.93 8.54 -13.82
N ASP A 60 -14.43 8.44 -12.60
CA ASP A 60 -13.63 8.10 -11.41
C ASP A 60 -12.85 6.79 -11.56
N ILE A 61 -13.45 5.79 -12.23
CA ILE A 61 -12.80 4.51 -12.52
C ILE A 61 -11.54 4.68 -13.37
N GLU A 62 -11.51 5.66 -14.28
CA GLU A 62 -10.34 5.91 -15.13
C GLU A 62 -9.20 6.51 -14.31
N TRP A 63 -9.49 7.35 -13.32
CA TRP A 63 -8.49 7.85 -12.36
C TRP A 63 -7.90 6.71 -11.53
N HIS A 64 -8.75 5.80 -11.04
CA HIS A 64 -8.30 4.62 -10.31
C HIS A 64 -7.38 3.75 -11.18
N LEU A 65 -7.78 3.43 -12.41
CA LEU A 65 -6.98 2.60 -13.32
C LEU A 65 -5.61 3.21 -13.62
N VAL A 66 -5.54 4.52 -13.89
CA VAL A 66 -4.28 5.22 -14.16
C VAL A 66 -3.38 5.22 -12.92
N GLY A 67 -3.94 5.49 -11.73
CA GLY A 67 -3.18 5.45 -10.48
C GLY A 67 -2.61 4.07 -10.18
N THR A 68 -3.42 3.03 -10.36
CA THR A 68 -2.98 1.64 -10.17
C THR A 68 -1.87 1.27 -11.14
N GLN A 69 -1.97 1.63 -12.42
CA GLN A 69 -0.91 1.37 -13.40
C GLN A 69 0.40 2.07 -13.04
N ASP A 70 0.36 3.37 -12.72
CA ASP A 70 1.57 4.12 -12.31
C ASP A 70 2.20 3.50 -11.04
N CYS A 71 1.37 3.10 -10.07
CA CYS A 71 1.82 2.48 -8.83
C CYS A 71 2.51 1.14 -9.06
N ILE A 72 1.95 0.29 -9.93
CA ILE A 72 2.61 -0.96 -10.36
C ILE A 72 3.97 -0.64 -10.94
N HIS A 73 4.06 0.32 -11.87
CA HIS A 73 5.32 0.67 -12.51
C HIS A 73 6.38 1.20 -11.53
N ARG A 74 6.00 2.12 -10.63
CA ARG A 74 6.91 2.67 -9.62
C ARG A 74 7.38 1.64 -8.60
N SER A 75 6.49 0.75 -8.17
CA SER A 75 6.81 -0.24 -7.13
C SER A 75 7.70 -1.39 -7.63
N ARG A 76 7.68 -1.71 -8.94
CA ARG A 76 8.37 -2.88 -9.53
C ARG A 76 9.86 -3.01 -9.21
N GLN A 77 10.58 -1.92 -8.98
CA GLN A 77 12.01 -1.93 -8.63
C GLN A 77 12.28 -1.39 -7.23
N HIS A 78 11.26 -0.85 -6.56
CA HIS A 78 11.40 -0.33 -5.21
C HIS A 78 11.07 -1.38 -4.16
N SER A 79 10.14 -2.29 -4.45
CA SER A 79 9.59 -3.22 -3.46
C SER A 79 9.53 -4.64 -3.99
N ARG A 80 9.83 -5.61 -3.12
CA ARG A 80 9.69 -7.03 -3.44
C ARG A 80 8.23 -7.50 -3.39
N TYR A 81 7.42 -6.85 -2.56
CA TYR A 81 5.98 -7.09 -2.42
C TYR A 81 5.28 -5.74 -2.34
N ALA A 82 4.11 -5.64 -2.97
CA ALA A 82 3.27 -4.46 -2.93
C ALA A 82 1.85 -4.88 -2.51
N ILE A 83 1.16 -3.97 -1.83
CA ILE A 83 -0.25 -4.10 -1.48
C ILE A 83 -0.98 -2.98 -2.20
N PHE A 84 -2.05 -3.33 -2.90
CA PHE A 84 -3.02 -2.40 -3.46
C PHE A 84 -4.27 -2.54 -2.59
N ALA A 85 -4.67 -1.45 -1.95
CA ALA A 85 -5.78 -1.45 -1.00
C ALA A 85 -6.46 -0.08 -1.01
N ASP A 86 -7.78 -0.10 -0.88
CA ASP A 86 -8.58 1.11 -0.67
C ASP A 86 -8.49 1.58 0.79
N LEU A 87 -8.85 2.85 1.06
CA LEU A 87 -8.64 3.50 2.36
C LEU A 87 -9.43 2.86 3.51
N ASP A 88 -10.51 2.15 3.22
CA ASP A 88 -11.37 1.45 4.16
C ASP A 88 -11.02 -0.04 4.31
N GLU A 89 -10.05 -0.55 3.54
CA GLU A 89 -9.64 -1.95 3.60
C GLU A 89 -8.47 -2.17 4.56
N ARG A 90 -8.49 -3.28 5.31
CA ARG A 90 -7.43 -3.66 6.24
C ARG A 90 -7.14 -5.14 6.10
N ILE A 91 -5.87 -5.47 5.88
CA ILE A 91 -5.40 -6.87 5.86
C ILE A 91 -4.70 -7.16 7.18
N LEU A 92 -5.09 -8.27 7.82
CA LEU A 92 -4.53 -8.75 9.08
C LEU A 92 -4.25 -10.26 9.00
N PRO A 93 -3.04 -10.72 9.35
CA PRO A 93 -2.76 -12.14 9.47
C PRO A 93 -3.32 -12.69 10.79
N MET A 94 -3.99 -13.83 10.74
CA MET A 94 -4.56 -14.45 11.96
C MET A 94 -3.52 -15.22 12.80
N LYS A 95 -2.46 -15.74 12.15
CA LYS A 95 -1.48 -16.66 12.76
C LYS A 95 -0.06 -16.10 12.76
N SER A 96 0.10 -14.82 12.52
CA SER A 96 1.40 -14.16 12.54
C SER A 96 1.23 -12.74 13.10
N PRO A 97 2.23 -12.18 13.80
CA PRO A 97 2.17 -10.82 14.33
C PRO A 97 1.99 -9.73 13.28
N SER A 98 2.51 -9.93 12.06
CA SER A 98 2.45 -8.94 10.98
C SER A 98 2.43 -9.60 9.60
N LEU A 99 1.98 -8.85 8.58
CA LEU A 99 2.01 -9.32 7.18
C LEU A 99 3.44 -9.65 6.74
N ARG A 100 4.42 -8.84 7.14
CA ARG A 100 5.84 -9.09 6.86
C ARG A 100 6.30 -10.45 7.39
N GLU A 101 5.92 -10.80 8.61
CA GLU A 101 6.26 -12.09 9.20
C GLU A 101 5.53 -13.25 8.53
N PHE A 102 4.24 -13.08 8.24
CA PHE A 102 3.46 -14.06 7.50
C PHE A 102 4.08 -14.41 6.15
N ILE A 103 4.41 -13.38 5.35
CA ILE A 103 5.07 -13.54 4.06
C ILE A 103 6.41 -14.26 4.25
N SER A 104 7.23 -13.83 5.21
CA SER A 104 8.52 -14.45 5.50
C SER A 104 8.42 -15.93 5.88
N LEU A 105 7.37 -16.32 6.61
CA LEU A 105 7.08 -17.71 6.94
C LEU A 105 6.70 -18.53 5.70
N VAL A 106 5.74 -18.05 4.91
CA VAL A 106 5.27 -18.72 3.68
C VAL A 106 6.43 -18.98 2.71
N PHE A 107 7.32 -18.00 2.53
CA PHE A 107 8.48 -18.17 1.64
C PHE A 107 9.50 -19.19 2.15
N ARG A 108 9.72 -19.27 3.47
CA ARG A 108 10.58 -20.29 4.07
C ARG A 108 10.01 -21.69 3.84
N LEU A 109 8.70 -21.86 4.03
CA LEU A 109 8.00 -23.12 3.81
C LEU A 109 8.06 -23.54 2.33
N HIS A 110 7.76 -22.62 1.40
CA HIS A 110 7.82 -22.90 -0.03
C HIS A 110 9.24 -23.32 -0.47
N ARG A 111 10.28 -22.61 -0.01
CA ARG A 111 11.68 -23.00 -0.31
C ARG A 111 12.03 -24.37 0.23
N SER A 112 11.56 -24.73 1.43
CA SER A 112 11.77 -26.06 2.02
C SER A 112 11.11 -27.15 1.18
N MET A 113 9.85 -26.94 0.77
CA MET A 113 9.12 -27.86 -0.09
C MET A 113 9.79 -28.03 -1.46
N SER A 114 10.19 -26.94 -2.13
CA SER A 114 10.89 -27.02 -3.43
C SER A 114 12.28 -27.66 -3.33
N LYS A 115 12.93 -27.65 -2.16
CA LYS A 115 14.16 -28.43 -1.94
C LYS A 115 13.85 -29.91 -1.74
N LYS A 116 12.83 -30.23 -0.95
CA LYS A 116 12.40 -31.61 -0.71
C LYS A 116 11.94 -32.33 -1.99
N LEU A 117 11.22 -31.62 -2.86
CA LEU A 117 10.77 -32.16 -4.16
C LEU A 117 11.94 -32.46 -5.12
N ARG A 118 13.04 -31.70 -5.05
CA ARG A 118 14.25 -31.92 -5.85
C ARG A 118 15.17 -33.03 -5.31
N LEU A 119 14.90 -33.50 -4.09
CA LEU A 119 15.65 -34.57 -3.42
C LEU A 119 14.86 -35.89 -3.39
N LEU A 120 13.66 -35.92 -3.96
CA LEU A 120 12.94 -37.16 -4.23
C LEU A 120 13.49 -37.76 -5.54
N PRO A 121 13.77 -39.08 -5.57
CA PRO A 121 14.36 -39.76 -6.73
C PRO A 121 13.45 -39.75 -7.97
#